data_AF-A0AAN7TEJ6-F1
#
_entry.id   AF-A0AAN7TEJ6-F1
#
_cell.length_a   1.000
_cell.length_b   1.000
_cell.length_c   1.000
_cell.angle_alpha   90.00
_cell.angle_beta   90.00
_cell.angle_gamma   90.00
#
_symmetry.space_group_name_H-M   'P 1'
#
loop_
_entity.id
_entity.type
_entity.pdbx_description
1 polymer ?
#
loop_
_entity_poly.entity_id
_entity_poly.type
_entity_poly.pdbx_seq_one_letter_code
_entity_poly.pdbx_strand_id
1 'polypeptide(L)'
;MSAKIISLAAVLVASVAALPQATASIAAVASASTSIATGPSTSVPLSTVLSSAQVSLQTGAASHGSKIPYWSRCPLPVTSTTTSSKRYAPTITWPFLENGNFIDWKTYKSNGANLGGWLEKEKTHDPIWWDQHAPDANDEWTFCQMLGPKCGPVLEARYTSFLNTSTIDQLASVGVNTLRIPTTYAAWVKVPGSQLYTGTQQLHLRTITHYAITKYSMHIIIGLHSLPGGVNSLDIGEGLGHDAWFYNSTNLEYSFLAIDAVLFFIATSGHTSSFTLAPINEASDNLAGFGSAAGLSTNATNWILTYIQGVFKRIALVDKRIPLMLQDCFQGASYWAPFYAAGTNIVFDSHVYYFAAAGTYSEYVLPAVCGQAAYIQESETKFPTFIGEWSLQAMFNNTLADRKSIFDTERYAWEKYNSGGAFWTAISYSTAAVDGEGTQRDYWSYIDLINAGVITKATNASYCS
;
A
#
# COMPACT_ATOMS: atom_id res chain seq x y z
N MET A 1 -61.11 12.75 28.12
CA MET A 1 -60.16 11.63 28.28
C MET A 1 -58.80 12.14 27.80
N SER A 2 -58.08 12.97 28.56
CA SER A 2 -57.17 12.63 29.67
C SER A 2 -56.08 11.63 29.31
N ALA A 3 -54.85 12.15 29.11
CA ALA A 3 -53.54 11.67 29.61
C ALA A 3 -52.46 11.96 28.55
N LYS A 4 -51.67 13.02 28.71
CA LYS A 4 -50.42 13.10 29.49
C LYS A 4 -49.22 12.46 28.78
N ILE A 5 -48.43 13.34 28.18
CA ILE A 5 -47.00 13.19 27.90
C ILE A 5 -46.27 13.02 29.25
N ILE A 6 -45.50 11.94 29.40
CA ILE A 6 -44.50 11.78 30.46
C ILE A 6 -43.24 11.18 29.82
N SER A 7 -42.15 11.95 29.91
CA SER A 7 -40.77 11.52 29.74
C SER A 7 -40.40 10.54 30.84
N LEU A 8 -39.69 9.45 30.53
CA LEU A 8 -38.86 8.78 31.54
C LEU A 8 -37.62 8.13 30.90
N ALA A 9 -36.48 8.66 31.32
CA ALA A 9 -35.18 8.05 31.21
C ALA A 9 -35.05 6.83 32.14
N ALA A 10 -34.03 6.01 31.84
CA ALA A 10 -33.47 4.90 32.62
C ALA A 10 -34.29 3.60 32.66
N VAL A 11 -33.71 2.51 32.15
CA VAL A 11 -33.01 1.47 32.93
C VAL A 11 -32.62 0.34 31.95
N LEU A 12 -31.32 0.14 31.70
CA LEU A 12 -30.73 -1.20 31.66
C LEU A 12 -29.21 -1.06 31.82
N VAL A 13 -28.77 -1.06 33.08
CA VAL A 13 -27.41 -1.42 33.47
C VAL A 13 -27.49 -2.85 33.97
N ALA A 14 -26.78 -3.77 33.31
CA ALA A 14 -25.98 -4.85 33.91
C ALA A 14 -25.85 -6.04 32.94
N SER A 15 -24.68 -6.12 32.30
CA SER A 15 -23.87 -7.35 32.27
C SER A 15 -22.48 -6.99 31.73
N VAL A 16 -21.67 -6.37 32.59
CA VAL A 16 -20.22 -6.23 32.35
C VAL A 16 -19.62 -7.60 32.63
N ALA A 17 -19.47 -8.41 31.59
CA ALA A 17 -18.52 -9.52 31.61
C ALA A 17 -17.12 -8.92 31.51
N ALA A 18 -16.23 -9.35 32.42
CA ALA A 18 -14.89 -8.84 32.59
C ALA A 18 -14.09 -8.83 31.26
N LEU A 19 -13.74 -7.63 30.79
CA LEU A 19 -12.75 -7.43 29.73
C LEU A 19 -11.33 -7.55 30.34
N PRO A 20 -10.38 -8.19 29.64
CA PRO A 20 -9.00 -8.30 30.14
C PRO A 20 -8.34 -6.92 30.21
N GLN A 21 -7.41 -6.75 31.15
CA GLN A 21 -6.58 -5.57 31.44
C GLN A 21 -5.87 -4.88 30.25
N ALA A 22 -5.98 -5.39 29.01
CA ALA A 22 -5.33 -4.86 27.82
C ALA A 22 -5.97 -3.57 27.26
N THR A 23 -7.22 -3.25 27.59
CA THR A 23 -7.91 -2.05 27.08
C THR A 23 -7.48 -0.76 27.79
N ALA A 24 -7.06 -0.85 29.05
CA ALA A 24 -6.65 0.33 29.84
C ALA A 24 -5.30 0.90 29.37
N SER A 25 -4.37 0.06 28.91
CA SER A 25 -3.09 0.49 28.34
C SER A 25 -3.23 1.15 26.97
N ILE A 26 -4.21 0.73 26.16
CA ILE A 26 -4.47 1.31 24.82
C ILE A 26 -5.21 2.64 24.95
N ALA A 27 -6.15 2.76 25.89
CA ALA A 27 -6.85 4.03 26.17
C ALA A 27 -5.88 5.12 26.66
N ALA A 28 -4.85 4.76 27.43
CA ALA A 28 -3.82 5.71 27.89
C ALA A 28 -2.99 6.29 26.72
N VAL A 29 -2.68 5.47 25.71
CA VAL A 29 -1.98 5.91 24.49
C VAL A 29 -2.91 6.78 23.61
N ALA A 30 -4.19 6.44 23.51
CA ALA A 30 -5.18 7.22 22.77
C ALA A 30 -5.61 8.53 23.45
N SER A 31 -5.46 8.65 24.77
CA SER A 31 -5.76 9.90 25.51
C SER A 31 -4.60 10.90 25.51
N ALA A 32 -3.39 10.48 25.10
CA ALA A 32 -2.23 11.36 24.98
C ALA A 32 -2.26 12.24 23.71
N SER A 33 -3.16 11.97 22.75
CA SER A 33 -3.25 12.69 21.48
C SER A 33 -4.11 13.97 21.51
N THR A 34 -4.59 14.40 22.69
CA THR A 34 -5.40 15.63 22.84
C THR A 34 -4.70 16.82 23.52
N SER A 35 -3.43 16.74 23.91
CA SER A 35 -2.70 17.94 24.35
C SER A 35 -2.04 18.64 23.15
N ILE A 36 -2.71 19.68 22.66
CA ILE A 36 -2.15 20.61 21.67
C ILE A 36 -0.96 21.33 22.32
N ALA A 37 0.26 20.91 22.01
CA ALA A 37 1.46 21.67 22.33
C ALA A 37 1.69 22.75 21.27
N THR A 38 1.16 23.95 21.48
CA THR A 38 1.54 25.16 20.72
C THR A 38 2.86 25.74 21.27
N GLY A 39 3.90 24.91 21.33
CA GLY A 39 5.26 25.33 21.69
C GLY A 39 6.16 25.40 20.45
N PRO A 40 7.25 26.20 20.48
CA PRO A 40 8.26 26.15 19.42
C PRO A 40 8.79 24.72 19.29
N SER A 41 8.84 24.20 18.07
CA SER A 41 9.28 22.84 17.73
C SER A 41 10.76 22.65 18.12
N THR A 42 11.03 22.36 19.39
CA THR A 42 12.32 21.85 19.83
C THR A 42 12.42 20.41 19.34
N SER A 43 13.40 20.12 18.48
CA SER A 43 13.64 18.77 17.98
C SER A 43 13.79 17.78 19.15
N VAL A 44 13.02 16.69 19.12
CA VAL A 44 13.12 15.65 20.15
C VAL A 44 14.44 14.90 19.94
N PRO A 45 15.32 14.77 20.94
CA PRO A 45 16.58 14.06 20.76
C PRO A 45 16.36 12.60 20.31
N LEU A 46 17.15 12.12 19.34
CA LEU A 46 17.01 10.76 18.80
C LEU A 46 17.11 9.68 19.89
N SER A 47 17.99 9.85 20.87
CA SER A 47 18.11 8.93 22.01
C SER A 47 16.82 8.81 22.81
N THR A 48 16.05 9.90 22.94
CA THR A 48 14.75 9.91 23.62
C THR A 48 13.72 9.12 22.83
N VAL A 49 13.63 9.34 21.52
CA VAL A 49 12.69 8.61 20.63
C VAL A 49 13.00 7.11 20.63
N LEU A 50 14.27 6.75 20.46
CA LEU A 50 14.73 5.36 20.47
C LEU A 50 14.46 4.67 21.82
N SER A 51 14.78 5.34 22.93
CA SER A 51 14.54 4.80 24.27
C SER A 51 13.04 4.59 24.53
N SER A 52 12.21 5.55 24.14
CA SER A 52 10.75 5.46 24.31
C SER A 52 10.12 4.36 23.46
N ALA A 53 10.61 4.18 22.22
CA ALA A 53 10.22 3.06 21.36
C ALA A 53 10.89 1.73 21.76
N GLN A 54 11.83 1.76 22.71
CA GLN A 54 12.71 0.64 23.08
C GLN A 54 13.47 0.05 21.88
N VAL A 55 13.85 0.88 20.92
CA VAL A 55 14.52 0.50 19.66
C VAL A 55 15.97 0.91 19.74
N SER A 56 16.86 0.17 19.07
CA SER A 56 18.25 0.58 18.89
C SER A 56 18.45 1.06 17.46
N LEU A 57 19.23 2.12 17.29
CA LEU A 57 19.65 2.56 15.95
C LEU A 57 20.41 1.42 15.28
N GLN A 58 19.96 1.02 14.09
CA GLN A 58 20.58 -0.05 13.33
C GLN A 58 21.79 0.49 12.57
N THR A 59 22.85 -0.32 12.49
CA THR A 59 24.10 0.01 11.78
C THR A 59 24.59 -1.12 10.88
N GLY A 60 23.88 -2.26 10.89
CA GLY A 60 24.28 -3.51 10.22
C GLY A 60 23.90 -3.61 8.74
N ALA A 61 23.38 -2.55 8.11
CA ALA A 61 22.90 -2.63 6.72
C ALA A 61 23.98 -3.05 5.70
N ALA A 62 25.27 -2.95 6.02
CA ALA A 62 26.35 -3.47 5.19
C ALA A 62 26.31 -5.01 5.02
N SER A 63 25.58 -5.72 5.88
CA SER A 63 25.33 -7.17 5.80
C SER A 63 24.05 -7.53 5.05
N HIS A 64 23.56 -6.65 4.18
CA HIS A 64 22.43 -6.92 3.29
C HIS A 64 22.71 -8.11 2.37
N GLY A 65 21.64 -8.74 1.86
CA GLY A 65 21.76 -9.80 0.86
C GLY A 65 21.94 -9.28 -0.56
N SER A 66 21.70 -10.15 -1.53
CA SER A 66 21.80 -9.80 -2.96
C SER A 66 20.72 -8.80 -3.36
N LYS A 67 21.07 -7.86 -4.23
CA LYS A 67 20.13 -6.93 -4.85
C LYS A 67 19.50 -7.54 -6.09
N ILE A 68 18.23 -7.24 -6.34
CA ILE A 68 17.55 -7.53 -7.62
C ILE A 68 17.68 -6.30 -8.53
N PRO A 69 18.35 -6.40 -9.68
CA PRO A 69 18.59 -5.25 -10.56
C PRO A 69 17.38 -5.01 -11.48
N TYR A 70 16.24 -4.59 -10.91
CA TYR A 70 14.99 -4.39 -11.66
C TYR A 70 15.14 -3.55 -12.94
N TRP A 71 16.04 -2.54 -12.95
CA TRP A 71 16.23 -1.61 -14.08
C TRP A 71 17.51 -1.79 -14.90
N SER A 72 18.63 -2.18 -14.27
CA SER A 72 19.95 -2.14 -14.92
C SER A 72 20.29 -3.40 -15.74
N ARG A 73 19.45 -4.42 -15.65
CA ARG A 73 19.54 -5.65 -16.45
C ARG A 73 18.14 -6.04 -16.91
N CYS A 74 17.58 -5.33 -17.88
CA CYS A 74 16.41 -5.78 -18.61
C CYS A 74 16.84 -6.28 -20.01
N PRO A 75 16.55 -7.55 -20.38
CA PRO A 75 15.99 -8.57 -19.49
C PRO A 75 17.00 -8.96 -18.40
N LEU A 76 16.47 -9.35 -17.25
CA LEU A 76 17.27 -9.99 -16.19
C LEU A 76 17.99 -11.19 -16.82
N PRO A 77 19.09 -11.73 -16.26
CA PRO A 77 19.66 -13.00 -16.72
C PRO A 77 18.69 -14.16 -16.37
N VAL A 78 17.51 -14.13 -16.96
CA VAL A 78 16.52 -15.18 -17.00
C VAL A 78 16.89 -16.07 -18.17
N THR A 79 16.67 -17.37 -18.03
CA THR A 79 16.84 -18.31 -19.14
C THR A 79 16.05 -17.80 -20.34
N SER A 80 16.68 -17.69 -21.51
CA SER A 80 16.01 -17.19 -22.71
C SER A 80 14.78 -18.04 -22.99
N THR A 81 13.60 -17.43 -22.89
CA THR A 81 12.36 -18.08 -23.28
C THR A 81 12.20 -17.88 -24.78
N THR A 82 11.97 -18.98 -25.51
CA THR A 82 11.65 -18.86 -26.94
C THR A 82 10.31 -18.16 -27.06
N THR A 83 10.24 -17.07 -27.82
CA THR A 83 8.97 -16.40 -28.12
C THR A 83 8.03 -17.41 -28.78
N SER A 84 6.88 -17.66 -28.15
CA SER A 84 5.91 -18.66 -28.59
C SER A 84 4.52 -18.06 -28.67
N SER A 85 3.79 -18.39 -29.73
CA SER A 85 2.35 -18.12 -29.81
C SER A 85 1.54 -19.03 -28.89
N LYS A 86 2.17 -20.06 -28.29
CA LYS A 86 1.50 -20.97 -27.36
C LYS A 86 1.01 -20.21 -26.14
N ARG A 87 -0.24 -20.49 -25.77
CA ARG A 87 -0.88 -19.99 -24.54
C ARG A 87 -1.36 -21.19 -23.74
N TYR A 88 -1.15 -21.13 -22.44
CA TYR A 88 -1.58 -22.16 -21.49
C TYR A 88 -2.89 -21.72 -20.84
N ALA A 89 -3.79 -22.66 -20.60
CA ALA A 89 -5.01 -22.40 -19.83
C ALA A 89 -4.75 -22.73 -18.35
N PRO A 90 -4.48 -21.74 -17.49
CA PRO A 90 -4.17 -22.00 -16.10
C PRO A 90 -5.43 -22.31 -15.29
N THR A 91 -5.28 -23.11 -14.23
CA THR A 91 -6.29 -23.22 -13.18
C THR A 91 -5.83 -22.40 -11.98
N ILE A 92 -6.47 -21.26 -11.73
CA ILE A 92 -6.23 -20.45 -10.53
C ILE A 92 -7.45 -20.56 -9.64
N THR A 93 -7.24 -20.95 -8.38
CA THR A 93 -8.28 -20.91 -7.35
C THR A 93 -7.83 -19.97 -6.26
N TRP A 94 -8.54 -18.85 -6.11
CA TRP A 94 -8.27 -17.90 -5.05
C TRP A 94 -8.76 -18.46 -3.71
N PRO A 95 -7.94 -18.44 -2.66
CA PRO A 95 -8.36 -18.93 -1.36
C PRO A 95 -9.55 -18.12 -0.85
N PHE A 96 -10.55 -18.84 -0.32
CA PHE A 96 -11.59 -18.23 0.49
C PHE A 96 -11.05 -18.11 1.91
N LEU A 97 -11.07 -16.90 2.48
CA LEU A 97 -10.64 -16.69 3.84
C LEU A 97 -11.74 -17.09 4.81
N GLU A 98 -11.44 -18.08 5.66
CA GLU A 98 -12.30 -18.37 6.80
C GLU A 98 -12.28 -17.19 7.78
N ASN A 99 -13.47 -16.66 8.07
CA ASN A 99 -13.62 -15.52 8.97
C ASN A 99 -12.99 -15.81 10.34
N GLY A 100 -12.08 -14.93 10.78
CA GLY A 100 -11.45 -14.96 12.10
C GLY A 100 -10.08 -15.64 12.16
N ASN A 101 -9.63 -16.29 11.08
CA ASN A 101 -8.28 -16.84 11.00
C ASN A 101 -7.31 -15.80 10.40
N PHE A 102 -6.10 -15.74 10.96
CA PHE A 102 -5.01 -14.95 10.36
C PHE A 102 -4.47 -15.67 9.13
N ILE A 103 -4.13 -14.91 8.10
CA ILE A 103 -3.47 -15.46 6.92
C ILE A 103 -2.01 -15.80 7.20
N ASP A 104 -1.47 -16.76 6.46
CA ASP A 104 -0.03 -16.96 6.30
C ASP A 104 0.35 -16.59 4.87
N TRP A 105 1.11 -15.50 4.70
CA TRP A 105 1.55 -15.04 3.37
C TRP A 105 2.39 -16.07 2.61
N LYS A 106 2.96 -17.09 3.26
CA LYS A 106 3.65 -18.19 2.57
C LYS A 106 2.72 -19.11 1.78
N THR A 107 1.44 -19.16 2.16
CA THR A 107 0.44 -20.05 1.55
C THR A 107 -0.76 -19.31 0.97
N TYR A 108 -1.04 -18.10 1.45
CA TYR A 108 -2.08 -17.23 0.93
C TYR A 108 -1.71 -16.73 -0.48
N LYS A 109 -2.71 -16.69 -1.36
CA LYS A 109 -2.59 -16.20 -2.74
C LYS A 109 -3.55 -15.05 -2.97
N SER A 110 -2.99 -13.91 -3.35
CA SER A 110 -3.71 -12.65 -3.51
C SER A 110 -4.04 -12.37 -4.99
N ASN A 111 -5.33 -12.17 -5.27
CA ASN A 111 -5.81 -11.43 -6.43
C ASN A 111 -6.24 -10.05 -5.94
N GLY A 112 -5.32 -9.11 -6.01
CA GLY A 112 -5.47 -7.82 -5.37
C GLY A 112 -5.81 -6.68 -6.33
N ALA A 113 -6.39 -5.63 -5.76
CA ALA A 113 -6.45 -4.31 -6.36
C ALA A 113 -6.01 -3.26 -5.34
N ASN A 114 -5.27 -2.25 -5.80
CA ASN A 114 -5.00 -1.06 -5.01
C ASN A 114 -6.22 -0.13 -5.04
N LEU A 115 -6.51 0.53 -3.93
CA LEU A 115 -7.44 1.67 -3.86
C LEU A 115 -6.66 2.98 -3.84
N GLY A 116 -5.71 3.12 -4.78
CA GLY A 116 -4.86 4.29 -4.95
C GLY A 116 -5.59 5.49 -5.53
N GLY A 117 -5.09 6.69 -5.28
CA GLY A 117 -5.73 7.96 -5.65
C GLY A 117 -7.00 8.27 -4.85
N TRP A 118 -7.27 7.53 -3.77
CA TRP A 118 -8.43 7.72 -2.88
C TRP A 118 -8.11 8.54 -1.63
N LEU A 119 -7.42 7.94 -0.64
CA LEU A 119 -7.08 8.56 0.65
C LEU A 119 -5.67 9.17 0.68
N GLU A 120 -4.89 8.89 -0.35
CA GLU A 120 -3.83 9.74 -0.87
C GLU A 120 -4.25 10.18 -2.27
N LYS A 121 -3.89 11.40 -2.67
CA LYS A 121 -4.29 11.98 -3.95
C LYS A 121 -3.09 12.18 -4.86
N GLU A 122 -3.13 11.50 -5.99
CA GLU A 122 -2.24 11.75 -7.13
C GLU A 122 -2.98 12.46 -8.26
N LYS A 123 -2.36 13.51 -8.82
CA LYS A 123 -2.90 14.25 -9.97
C LYS A 123 -3.03 13.35 -11.19
N THR A 124 -2.07 12.45 -11.39
CA THR A 124 -1.99 11.51 -12.53
C THR A 124 -3.26 10.67 -12.67
N HIS A 125 -3.84 10.21 -11.56
CA HIS A 125 -5.01 9.33 -11.56
C HIS A 125 -6.36 10.06 -11.56
N ASP A 126 -6.38 11.37 -11.36
CA ASP A 126 -7.62 12.15 -11.27
C ASP A 126 -7.49 13.60 -11.77
N PRO A 127 -6.88 13.82 -12.96
CA PRO A 127 -6.45 15.15 -13.39
C PRO A 127 -7.63 16.10 -13.61
N ILE A 128 -8.77 15.58 -14.10
CA ILE A 128 -9.97 16.40 -14.37
C ILE A 128 -10.53 17.01 -13.08
N TRP A 129 -10.61 16.23 -11.99
CA TRP A 129 -11.06 16.75 -10.70
C TRP A 129 -9.99 17.65 -10.09
N TRP A 130 -8.72 17.28 -10.21
CA TRP A 130 -7.61 18.06 -9.69
C TRP A 130 -7.56 19.48 -10.27
N ASP A 131 -7.66 19.60 -11.59
CA ASP A 131 -7.55 20.86 -12.31
C ASP A 131 -8.75 21.80 -12.06
N GLN A 132 -9.88 21.29 -11.56
CA GLN A 132 -11.01 22.12 -11.12
C GLN A 132 -10.73 22.88 -9.82
N HIS A 133 -9.78 22.40 -9.01
CA HIS A 133 -9.52 22.90 -7.67
C HIS A 133 -8.16 23.59 -7.53
N ALA A 134 -7.09 22.95 -8.00
CA ALA A 134 -5.73 23.49 -7.93
C ALA A 134 -4.86 22.99 -9.11
N PRO A 135 -5.07 23.52 -10.32
CA PRO A 135 -4.38 23.04 -11.52
C PRO A 135 -2.85 23.18 -11.45
N ASP A 136 -2.34 24.19 -10.73
CA ASP A 136 -0.90 24.44 -10.60
C ASP A 136 -0.25 23.63 -9.46
N ALA A 137 -1.02 22.88 -8.67
CA ALA A 137 -0.48 21.98 -7.67
C ALA A 137 0.05 20.70 -8.33
N ASN A 138 1.26 20.29 -7.96
CA ASN A 138 1.90 19.09 -8.49
C ASN A 138 1.81 17.88 -7.53
N ASP A 139 1.33 18.09 -6.31
CA ASP A 139 1.17 17.07 -5.25
C ASP A 139 0.05 17.46 -4.26
N GLU A 140 -0.38 16.52 -3.41
CA GLU A 140 -1.47 16.76 -2.45
C GLU A 140 -1.09 17.82 -1.40
N TRP A 141 0.19 17.90 -1.05
CA TRP A 141 0.73 18.90 -0.14
C TRP A 141 0.46 20.33 -0.64
N THR A 142 0.88 20.61 -1.86
CA THR A 142 0.71 21.91 -2.53
C THR A 142 -0.77 22.14 -2.86
N PHE A 143 -1.52 21.10 -3.20
CA PHE A 143 -2.96 21.17 -3.41
C PHE A 143 -3.67 21.72 -2.17
N CYS A 144 -3.39 21.14 -1.00
CA CYS A 144 -3.97 21.64 0.24
C CYS A 144 -3.43 23.01 0.66
N GLN A 145 -2.14 23.27 0.44
CA GLN A 145 -1.54 24.58 0.71
C GLN A 145 -2.26 25.68 -0.09
N MET A 146 -2.51 25.46 -1.39
CA MET A 146 -3.20 26.41 -2.26
C MET A 146 -4.67 26.62 -1.88
N LEU A 147 -5.37 25.55 -1.52
CA LEU A 147 -6.78 25.62 -1.12
C LEU A 147 -6.99 26.19 0.28
N GLY A 148 -5.99 26.09 1.16
CA GLY A 148 -6.07 26.51 2.55
C GLY A 148 -7.28 25.88 3.25
N PRO A 149 -8.15 26.66 3.91
CA PRO A 149 -9.34 26.14 4.60
C PRO A 149 -10.31 25.34 3.73
N LYS A 150 -10.25 25.48 2.40
CA LYS A 150 -11.10 24.71 1.47
C LYS A 150 -10.60 23.29 1.24
N CYS A 151 -9.35 22.94 1.59
CA CYS A 151 -8.82 21.62 1.28
C CYS A 151 -9.67 20.51 1.91
N GLY A 152 -9.99 20.64 3.21
CA GLY A 152 -10.77 19.63 3.93
C GLY A 152 -12.14 19.36 3.29
N PRO A 153 -13.01 20.37 3.11
CA PRO A 153 -14.31 20.16 2.45
C PRO A 153 -14.21 19.55 1.04
N VAL A 154 -13.21 19.95 0.25
CA VAL A 154 -12.99 19.43 -1.11
C VAL A 154 -12.56 17.96 -1.07
N LEU A 155 -11.60 17.61 -0.21
CA LEU A 155 -11.14 16.23 -0.06
C LEU A 155 -12.21 15.32 0.54
N GLU A 156 -12.97 15.77 1.53
CA GLU A 156 -14.06 14.98 2.12
C GLU A 156 -15.15 14.62 1.10
N ALA A 157 -15.50 15.59 0.25
CA ALA A 157 -16.41 15.33 -0.86
C ALA A 157 -15.81 14.34 -1.87
N ARG A 158 -14.48 14.39 -2.10
CA ARG A 158 -13.81 13.45 -3.00
C ARG A 158 -13.69 12.06 -2.41
N TYR A 159 -13.33 11.91 -1.14
CA TYR A 159 -13.27 10.61 -0.45
C TYR A 159 -14.62 9.88 -0.51
N THR A 160 -15.72 10.63 -0.40
CA THR A 160 -17.08 10.09 -0.50
C THR A 160 -17.47 9.66 -1.92
N SER A 161 -17.00 10.38 -2.95
CA SER A 161 -17.47 10.22 -4.33
C SER A 161 -16.52 9.44 -5.26
N PHE A 162 -15.24 9.32 -4.90
CA PHE A 162 -14.24 8.69 -5.76
C PHE A 162 -14.44 7.18 -5.91
N LEU A 163 -14.66 6.47 -4.80
CA LEU A 163 -15.00 5.05 -4.79
C LEU A 163 -15.99 4.74 -3.66
N ASN A 164 -16.77 3.67 -3.82
CA ASN A 164 -17.79 3.27 -2.85
C ASN A 164 -17.95 1.75 -2.81
N THR A 165 -18.94 1.25 -2.08
CA THR A 165 -19.20 -0.20 -1.95
C THR A 165 -19.53 -0.89 -3.27
N SER A 166 -20.09 -0.19 -4.26
CA SER A 166 -20.30 -0.73 -5.61
C SER A 166 -18.98 -0.95 -6.36
N THR A 167 -17.92 -0.20 -6.04
CA THR A 167 -16.57 -0.49 -6.55
C THR A 167 -16.08 -1.83 -6.01
N ILE A 168 -16.30 -2.09 -4.71
CA ILE A 168 -15.93 -3.36 -4.07
C ILE A 168 -16.72 -4.53 -4.66
N ASP A 169 -18.02 -4.35 -4.91
CA ASP A 169 -18.86 -5.37 -5.56
C ASP A 169 -18.34 -5.74 -6.96
N GLN A 170 -17.91 -4.75 -7.76
CA GLN A 170 -17.33 -4.98 -9.09
C GLN A 170 -15.99 -5.72 -9.01
N LEU A 171 -15.09 -5.32 -8.13
CA LEU A 171 -13.82 -6.01 -7.90
C LEU A 171 -14.06 -7.47 -7.46
N ALA A 172 -14.97 -7.70 -6.52
CA ALA A 172 -15.33 -9.03 -6.05
C ALA A 172 -15.92 -9.90 -7.18
N SER A 173 -16.68 -9.32 -8.11
CA SER A 173 -17.32 -10.05 -9.22
C SER A 173 -16.32 -10.77 -10.14
N VAL A 174 -15.09 -10.26 -10.23
CA VAL A 174 -13.98 -10.84 -10.99
C VAL A 174 -12.94 -11.54 -10.11
N GLY A 175 -13.30 -11.80 -8.84
CA GLY A 175 -12.55 -12.64 -7.93
C GLY A 175 -11.43 -11.93 -7.17
N VAL A 176 -11.46 -10.60 -7.04
CA VAL A 176 -10.55 -9.89 -6.13
C VAL A 176 -10.80 -10.35 -4.70
N ASN A 177 -9.75 -10.74 -3.99
CA ASN A 177 -9.80 -11.21 -2.60
C ASN A 177 -8.94 -10.37 -1.65
N THR A 178 -8.14 -9.42 -2.17
CA THR A 178 -7.29 -8.55 -1.36
C THR A 178 -7.43 -7.09 -1.82
N LEU A 179 -7.48 -6.16 -0.88
CA LEU A 179 -7.42 -4.72 -1.15
C LEU A 179 -6.17 -4.14 -0.50
N ARG A 180 -5.32 -3.49 -1.30
CA ARG A 180 -4.21 -2.66 -0.79
C ARG A 180 -4.68 -1.21 -0.78
N ILE A 181 -4.63 -0.56 0.38
CA ILE A 181 -5.22 0.77 0.59
C ILE A 181 -4.13 1.73 1.05
N PRO A 182 -3.56 2.50 0.12
CA PRO A 182 -2.65 3.60 0.42
C PRO A 182 -3.34 4.68 1.27
N THR A 183 -2.63 5.20 2.26
CA THR A 183 -3.07 6.35 3.07
C THR A 183 -1.89 7.28 3.32
N THR A 184 -2.15 8.59 3.36
CA THR A 184 -1.14 9.52 3.88
C THR A 184 -1.00 9.37 5.40
N TYR A 185 0.15 9.74 5.98
CA TYR A 185 0.28 9.79 7.45
C TYR A 185 -0.73 10.75 8.09
N ALA A 186 -1.22 11.75 7.35
CA ALA A 186 -2.13 12.78 7.85
C ALA A 186 -3.51 12.24 8.17
N ALA A 187 -3.88 11.07 7.66
CA ALA A 187 -5.06 10.32 8.09
C ALA A 187 -4.94 9.79 9.53
N TRP A 188 -3.73 9.69 10.07
CA TRP A 188 -3.41 8.97 11.31
C TRP A 188 -2.87 9.86 12.41
N VAL A 189 -2.10 10.88 12.04
CA VAL A 189 -1.46 11.80 12.98
C VAL A 189 -1.40 13.21 12.41
N LYS A 190 -1.64 14.20 13.27
CA LYS A 190 -1.51 15.61 12.92
C LYS A 190 -0.09 16.08 13.20
N VAL A 191 0.70 16.31 12.16
CA VAL A 191 2.09 16.80 12.26
C VAL A 191 2.10 18.32 12.13
N PRO A 192 2.70 19.07 13.08
CA PRO A 192 2.83 20.52 12.98
C PRO A 192 3.56 20.93 11.69
N GLY A 193 2.97 21.87 10.96
CA GLY A 193 3.52 22.37 9.69
C GLY A 193 3.14 21.57 8.45
N SER A 194 2.59 20.36 8.61
CA SER A 194 2.07 19.57 7.48
C SER A 194 0.95 20.33 6.77
N GLN A 195 1.01 20.36 5.44
CA GLN A 195 -0.07 20.90 4.61
C GLN A 195 -1.10 19.84 4.23
N LEU A 196 -0.79 18.55 4.41
CA LEU A 196 -1.74 17.47 4.15
C LEU A 196 -2.95 17.57 5.08
N TYR A 197 -4.11 17.22 4.55
CA TYR A 197 -5.35 17.30 5.30
C TYR A 197 -5.46 16.20 6.35
N THR A 198 -5.75 16.55 7.60
CA THR A 198 -6.17 15.62 8.66
C THR A 198 -7.67 15.77 8.90
N GLY A 199 -8.44 14.73 8.63
CA GLY A 199 -9.90 14.74 8.71
C GLY A 199 -10.49 13.37 9.00
N THR A 200 -11.54 13.00 8.26
CA THR A 200 -12.32 11.78 8.49
C THR A 200 -11.89 10.60 7.61
N GLN A 201 -10.67 10.61 7.07
CA GLN A 201 -10.15 9.51 6.23
C GLN A 201 -10.35 8.13 6.87
N GLN A 202 -10.14 7.99 8.19
CA GLN A 202 -10.34 6.73 8.90
C GLN A 202 -11.81 6.26 8.90
N LEU A 203 -12.80 7.18 8.84
CA LEU A 203 -14.22 6.83 8.75
C LEU A 203 -14.57 6.24 7.37
N HIS A 204 -14.06 6.88 6.31
CA HIS A 204 -14.18 6.37 4.94
C HIS A 204 -13.51 5.00 4.80
N LEU A 205 -12.29 4.87 5.32
CA LEU A 205 -11.54 3.61 5.37
C LEU A 205 -12.31 2.53 6.13
N ARG A 206 -12.87 2.83 7.31
CA ARG A 206 -13.67 1.89 8.10
C ARG A 206 -14.87 1.37 7.31
N THR A 207 -15.57 2.26 6.62
CA THR A 207 -16.76 1.92 5.84
C THR A 207 -16.42 0.90 4.74
N ILE A 208 -15.38 1.16 3.96
CA ILE A 208 -14.98 0.28 2.85
C ILE A 208 -14.39 -1.03 3.35
N THR A 209 -13.48 -1.00 4.33
CA THR A 209 -12.84 -2.21 4.86
C THR A 209 -13.84 -3.12 5.56
N HIS A 210 -14.75 -2.58 6.38
CA HIS A 210 -15.80 -3.36 7.02
C HIS A 210 -16.71 -4.05 5.98
N TYR A 211 -17.11 -3.32 4.94
CA TYR A 211 -17.93 -3.89 3.86
C TYR A 211 -17.21 -5.01 3.09
N ALA A 212 -15.96 -4.75 2.68
CA ALA A 212 -15.14 -5.72 1.95
C ALA A 212 -14.90 -7.01 2.75
N ILE A 213 -14.59 -6.88 4.05
CA ILE A 213 -14.36 -8.02 4.94
C ILE A 213 -15.67 -8.78 5.19
N THR A 214 -16.74 -8.10 5.59
CA THR A 214 -17.98 -8.78 6.01
C THR A 214 -18.75 -9.42 4.86
N LYS A 215 -18.73 -8.81 3.68
CA LYS A 215 -19.47 -9.31 2.51
C LYS A 215 -18.68 -10.32 1.70
N TYR A 216 -17.35 -10.14 1.59
CA TYR A 216 -16.51 -10.89 0.66
C TYR A 216 -15.32 -11.60 1.30
N SER A 217 -15.14 -11.47 2.62
CA SER A 217 -13.97 -12.02 3.33
C SER A 217 -12.64 -11.56 2.70
N MET A 218 -12.61 -10.33 2.17
CA MET A 218 -11.39 -9.78 1.58
C MET A 218 -10.33 -9.51 2.66
N HIS A 219 -9.07 -9.76 2.32
CA HIS A 219 -7.92 -9.33 3.12
C HIS A 219 -7.57 -7.88 2.83
N ILE A 220 -7.18 -7.11 3.84
CA ILE A 220 -6.87 -5.69 3.71
C ILE A 220 -5.39 -5.46 4.04
N ILE A 221 -4.67 -4.80 3.14
CA ILE A 221 -3.37 -4.22 3.42
C ILE A 221 -3.57 -2.71 3.63
N ILE A 222 -3.32 -2.22 4.84
CA ILE A 222 -3.32 -0.77 5.11
C ILE A 222 -1.89 -0.26 4.99
N GLY A 223 -1.67 0.68 4.07
CA GLY A 223 -0.36 1.25 3.78
C GLY A 223 -0.20 2.68 4.28
N LEU A 224 0.90 2.97 4.98
CA LEU A 224 1.41 4.34 5.08
C LEU A 224 2.21 4.64 3.82
N HIS A 225 1.56 5.31 2.88
CA HIS A 225 2.13 5.62 1.57
C HIS A 225 3.09 6.81 1.65
N SER A 226 2.80 7.76 2.55
CA SER A 226 3.70 8.83 2.97
C SER A 226 4.05 8.74 4.45
N LEU A 227 5.24 9.23 4.81
CA LEU A 227 5.65 9.45 6.22
C LEU A 227 6.06 10.92 6.42
N PRO A 228 5.97 11.44 7.65
CA PRO A 228 6.33 12.82 7.95
C PRO A 228 7.75 13.17 7.48
N GLY A 229 7.90 14.26 6.74
CA GLY A 229 9.16 14.71 6.16
C GLY A 229 9.48 14.17 4.76
N GLY A 230 8.72 13.21 4.23
CA GLY A 230 8.90 12.70 2.88
C GLY A 230 9.95 11.59 2.77
N VAL A 231 9.58 10.47 2.15
CA VAL A 231 10.42 9.25 2.07
C VAL A 231 11.12 9.05 0.73
N ASN A 232 10.78 9.82 -0.30
CA ASN A 232 11.29 9.59 -1.66
C ASN A 232 11.34 10.84 -2.57
N SER A 233 11.05 12.03 -2.03
CA SER A 233 11.00 13.29 -2.80
C SER A 233 9.95 13.35 -3.92
N LEU A 234 9.06 12.37 -4.01
CA LEU A 234 7.92 12.36 -4.93
C LEU A 234 6.66 12.89 -4.24
N ASP A 235 5.63 13.16 -5.06
CA ASP A 235 4.29 13.54 -4.62
C ASP A 235 3.70 12.53 -3.63
N ILE A 236 3.91 11.24 -3.86
CA ILE A 236 3.42 10.14 -3.03
C ILE A 236 4.11 10.01 -1.66
N GLY A 237 5.36 10.48 -1.53
CA GLY A 237 6.16 10.29 -0.32
C GLY A 237 5.81 11.25 0.82
N GLU A 238 5.26 12.42 0.47
CA GLU A 238 4.63 13.44 1.33
C GLU A 238 4.29 14.67 0.48
N GLY A 239 5.25 15.09 -0.34
CA GLY A 239 5.26 16.29 -1.17
C GLY A 239 6.56 16.34 -1.98
N LEU A 240 6.50 16.91 -3.18
CA LEU A 240 7.63 16.92 -4.11
C LEU A 240 8.83 17.64 -3.50
N GLY A 241 9.99 17.00 -3.61
CA GLY A 241 11.26 17.49 -3.05
C GLY A 241 11.43 17.29 -1.55
N HIS A 242 10.47 16.68 -0.85
CA HIS A 242 10.61 16.37 0.58
C HIS A 242 11.38 15.06 0.81
N ASP A 243 12.48 15.12 1.57
CA ASP A 243 13.37 14.00 1.90
C ASP A 243 13.80 13.96 3.39
N ALA A 244 13.18 14.79 4.22
CA ALA A 244 13.54 15.03 5.61
C ALA A 244 13.12 13.91 6.56
N TRP A 245 12.47 12.83 6.10
CA TRP A 245 12.15 11.68 6.96
C TRP A 245 13.42 10.97 7.46
N PHE A 246 14.43 10.86 6.59
CA PHE A 246 15.67 10.16 6.92
C PHE A 246 16.47 10.90 7.99
N TYR A 247 16.95 10.15 9.00
CA TYR A 247 17.78 10.65 10.09
C TYR A 247 17.16 11.76 10.95
N ASN A 248 15.85 11.98 10.85
CA ASN A 248 15.13 12.97 11.62
C ASN A 248 14.30 12.31 12.73
N SER A 249 14.70 12.54 13.97
CA SER A 249 14.07 11.96 15.16
C SER A 249 12.61 12.38 15.35
N THR A 250 12.26 13.62 15.01
CA THR A 250 10.89 14.13 15.15
C THR A 250 9.96 13.46 14.14
N ASN A 251 10.42 13.32 12.90
CA ASN A 251 9.68 12.60 11.85
C ASN A 251 9.55 11.11 12.17
N LEU A 252 10.59 10.48 12.74
CA LEU A 252 10.52 9.11 13.22
C LEU A 252 9.49 8.92 14.34
N GLU A 253 9.43 9.84 15.30
CA GLU A 253 8.43 9.83 16.36
C GLU A 253 7.00 9.95 15.82
N TYR A 254 6.74 10.89 14.91
CA TYR A 254 5.42 11.00 14.28
C TYR A 254 5.08 9.77 13.42
N SER A 255 6.07 9.17 12.75
CA SER A 255 5.88 7.91 12.01
C SER A 255 5.45 6.78 12.94
N PHE A 256 6.00 6.72 14.14
CA PHE A 256 5.58 5.77 15.17
C PHE A 256 4.17 6.03 15.70
N LEU A 257 3.82 7.30 15.93
CA LEU A 257 2.46 7.68 16.32
C LEU A 257 1.42 7.31 15.24
N ALA A 258 1.77 7.49 13.96
CA ALA A 258 0.92 7.05 12.86
C ALA A 258 0.70 5.53 12.89
N ILE A 259 1.77 4.75 13.13
CA ILE A 259 1.67 3.28 13.25
C ILE A 259 0.80 2.86 14.44
N ASP A 260 0.94 3.52 15.58
CA ASP A 260 0.10 3.26 16.75
C ASP A 260 -1.40 3.51 16.43
N ALA A 261 -1.72 4.56 15.67
CA ALA A 261 -3.07 4.85 15.21
C ALA A 261 -3.60 3.83 14.20
N VAL A 262 -2.79 3.37 13.23
CA VAL A 262 -3.17 2.30 12.29
C VAL A 262 -3.45 1.00 13.04
N LEU A 263 -2.59 0.63 13.99
CA LEU A 263 -2.77 -0.57 14.80
C LEU A 263 -4.00 -0.49 15.71
N PHE A 264 -4.30 0.70 16.26
CA PHE A 264 -5.56 0.94 16.96
C PHE A 264 -6.77 0.75 16.04
N PHE A 265 -6.72 1.24 14.80
CA PHE A 265 -7.77 1.03 13.81
C PHE A 265 -7.97 -0.47 13.51
N ILE A 266 -6.88 -1.23 13.35
CA ILE A 266 -6.94 -2.69 13.14
C ILE A 266 -7.54 -3.40 14.35
N ALA A 267 -7.05 -3.09 15.56
CA ALA A 267 -7.50 -3.72 16.81
C ALA A 267 -9.00 -3.48 17.09
N THR A 268 -9.51 -2.30 16.72
CA THR A 268 -10.91 -1.91 16.92
C THR A 268 -11.82 -2.24 15.75
N SER A 269 -11.31 -2.94 14.72
CA SER A 269 -12.09 -3.28 13.52
C SER A 269 -13.14 -4.36 13.75
N GLY A 270 -13.01 -5.17 14.81
CA GLY A 270 -13.75 -6.43 14.98
C GLY A 270 -13.27 -7.57 14.06
N HIS A 271 -12.27 -7.31 13.22
CA HIS A 271 -11.75 -8.20 12.18
C HIS A 271 -10.22 -8.17 12.11
N THR A 272 -9.52 -8.12 13.25
CA THR A 272 -8.04 -7.99 13.34
C THR A 272 -7.29 -8.95 12.42
N SER A 273 -7.79 -10.17 12.21
CA SER A 273 -7.14 -11.19 11.39
C SER A 273 -7.19 -10.92 9.88
N SER A 274 -8.01 -9.98 9.44
CA SER A 274 -8.18 -9.59 8.03
C SER A 274 -7.24 -8.46 7.59
N PHE A 275 -6.23 -8.13 8.38
CA PHE A 275 -5.33 -7.01 8.11
C PHE A 275 -3.86 -7.41 7.99
N THR A 276 -3.15 -6.72 7.12
CA THR A 276 -1.68 -6.63 7.04
C THR A 276 -1.29 -5.15 7.07
N LEU A 277 -0.20 -4.83 7.78
CA LEU A 277 0.31 -3.48 7.90
C LEU A 277 1.49 -3.28 6.95
N ALA A 278 1.39 -2.33 6.02
CA ALA A 278 2.49 -1.87 5.19
C ALA A 278 2.97 -0.49 5.71
N PRO A 279 4.07 -0.42 6.48
CA PRO A 279 4.40 0.79 7.24
C PRO A 279 5.15 1.85 6.43
N ILE A 280 5.62 1.54 5.22
CA ILE A 280 6.37 2.47 4.37
C ILE A 280 6.24 2.04 2.91
N ASN A 281 6.24 3.01 1.99
CA ASN A 281 6.15 2.80 0.54
C ASN A 281 7.33 3.44 -0.19
N GLU A 282 7.99 2.67 -1.06
CA GLU A 282 8.98 3.16 -2.05
C GLU A 282 10.01 4.15 -1.50
N ALA A 283 10.58 3.88 -0.34
CA ALA A 283 11.53 4.80 0.29
C ALA A 283 12.84 4.89 -0.52
N SER A 284 13.35 6.11 -0.66
CA SER A 284 14.53 6.44 -1.46
C SER A 284 15.17 7.72 -0.93
N ASP A 285 16.44 7.66 -0.54
CA ASP A 285 17.23 8.84 -0.18
C ASP A 285 18.05 9.38 -1.36
N ASN A 286 17.83 8.85 -2.56
CA ASN A 286 18.47 9.29 -3.79
C ASN A 286 17.49 9.29 -4.97
N LEU A 287 16.78 10.41 -5.18
CA LEU A 287 15.80 10.57 -6.25
C LEU A 287 16.35 10.22 -7.65
N ALA A 288 17.61 10.52 -7.94
CA ALA A 288 18.22 10.20 -9.23
C ALA A 288 18.33 8.68 -9.51
N GLY A 289 18.30 7.87 -8.46
CA GLY A 289 18.30 6.41 -8.53
C GLY A 289 16.95 5.76 -8.24
N PHE A 290 15.89 6.54 -8.03
CA PHE A 290 14.55 6.05 -7.71
C PHE A 290 14.06 5.03 -8.75
N GLY A 291 13.28 4.04 -8.31
CA GLY A 291 12.87 2.90 -9.15
C GLY A 291 13.96 1.83 -9.32
N SER A 292 15.13 2.02 -8.72
CA SER A 292 16.23 1.06 -8.79
C SER A 292 16.97 0.91 -7.46
N ALA A 293 17.81 -0.12 -7.37
CA ALA A 293 18.66 -0.35 -6.21
C ALA A 293 19.69 0.78 -5.93
N ALA A 294 19.82 1.77 -6.82
CA ALA A 294 20.63 2.97 -6.61
C ALA A 294 19.90 4.08 -5.82
N GLY A 295 18.57 3.98 -5.66
CA GLY A 295 17.75 4.95 -4.94
C GLY A 295 17.86 4.90 -3.42
N LEU A 296 18.45 3.83 -2.87
CA LEU A 296 18.57 3.65 -1.43
C LEU A 296 20.02 3.36 -1.00
N SER A 297 20.55 4.22 -0.13
CA SER A 297 21.86 4.06 0.48
C SER A 297 21.84 3.09 1.67
N THR A 298 23.01 2.57 2.05
CA THR A 298 23.16 1.72 3.25
C THR A 298 22.75 2.45 4.54
N ASN A 299 22.96 3.77 4.61
CA ASN A 299 22.53 4.56 5.77
C ASN A 299 20.99 4.66 5.82
N ALA A 300 20.34 4.82 4.66
CA ALA A 300 18.88 4.85 4.60
C ALA A 300 18.29 3.48 4.93
N THR A 301 18.92 2.39 4.48
CA THR A 301 18.60 1.03 4.93
C THR A 301 18.68 0.89 6.44
N ASN A 302 19.75 1.39 7.08
CA ASN A 302 19.87 1.39 8.55
C ASN A 302 18.71 2.16 9.23
N TRP A 303 18.31 3.30 8.67
CA TRP A 303 17.19 4.08 9.19
C TRP A 303 15.86 3.32 9.06
N ILE A 304 15.60 2.71 7.90
CA ILE A 304 14.42 1.88 7.67
C ILE A 304 14.41 0.68 8.64
N LEU A 305 15.52 -0.03 8.81
CA LEU A 305 15.60 -1.14 9.77
C LEU A 305 15.31 -0.69 11.21
N THR A 306 15.74 0.51 11.59
CA THR A 306 15.44 1.12 12.89
C THR A 306 13.94 1.37 13.04
N TYR A 307 13.32 1.96 12.02
CA TYR A 307 11.88 2.18 11.98
C TYR A 307 11.10 0.86 12.05
N ILE A 308 11.42 -0.12 11.19
CA ILE A 308 10.74 -1.42 11.13
C ILE A 308 10.90 -2.21 12.43
N GLN A 309 12.05 -2.13 13.12
CA GLN A 309 12.19 -2.70 14.47
C GLN A 309 11.14 -2.11 15.45
N GLY A 310 10.91 -0.80 15.39
CA GLY A 310 9.88 -0.15 16.18
C GLY A 310 8.46 -0.50 15.77
N VAL A 311 8.20 -0.75 14.48
CA VAL A 311 6.91 -1.22 13.99
C VAL A 311 6.62 -2.63 14.52
N PHE A 312 7.56 -3.56 14.46
CA PHE A 312 7.37 -4.90 15.02
C PHE A 312 7.08 -4.90 16.52
N LYS A 313 7.73 -4.01 17.28
CA LYS A 313 7.43 -3.83 18.71
C LYS A 313 5.99 -3.38 18.94
N ARG A 314 5.49 -2.45 18.12
CA ARG A 314 4.10 -1.97 18.20
C ARG A 314 3.08 -3.02 17.78
N ILE A 315 3.34 -3.73 16.68
CA ILE A 315 2.54 -4.91 16.27
C ILE A 315 2.43 -5.89 17.43
N ALA A 316 3.55 -6.18 18.11
CA ALA A 316 3.59 -7.12 19.24
C ALA A 316 2.78 -6.68 20.46
N LEU A 317 2.51 -5.37 20.63
CA LEU A 317 1.63 -4.86 21.69
C LEU A 317 0.14 -5.07 21.36
N VAL A 318 -0.21 -5.25 20.08
CA VAL A 318 -1.57 -5.51 19.62
C VAL A 318 -1.79 -7.00 19.38
N ASP A 319 -1.13 -7.57 18.36
CA ASP A 319 -1.16 -9.00 18.05
C ASP A 319 -0.02 -9.35 17.08
N LYS A 320 0.93 -10.20 17.48
CA LYS A 320 2.08 -10.63 16.66
C LYS A 320 1.69 -11.38 15.38
N ARG A 321 0.44 -11.83 15.28
CA ARG A 321 -0.09 -12.52 14.09
C ARG A 321 -0.45 -11.55 12.97
N ILE A 322 -0.57 -10.24 13.23
CA ILE A 322 -0.71 -9.22 12.17
C ILE A 322 0.59 -9.20 11.36
N PRO A 323 0.56 -9.49 10.05
CA PRO A 323 1.77 -9.47 9.23
C PRO A 323 2.26 -8.04 8.99
N LEU A 324 3.58 -7.88 8.94
CA LEU A 324 4.23 -6.68 8.41
C LEU A 324 4.56 -6.91 6.93
N MET A 325 4.17 -5.97 6.08
CA MET A 325 4.53 -5.96 4.66
C MET A 325 5.59 -4.87 4.41
N LEU A 326 6.82 -5.27 4.11
CA LEU A 326 7.92 -4.32 3.86
C LEU A 326 8.12 -4.15 2.36
N GLN A 327 7.85 -2.94 1.86
CA GLN A 327 8.16 -2.58 0.48
C GLN A 327 9.68 -2.55 0.28
N ASP A 328 10.14 -3.22 -0.78
CA ASP A 328 11.54 -3.60 -0.96
C ASP A 328 12.48 -2.45 -1.39
N CYS A 329 11.95 -1.25 -1.58
CA CYS A 329 12.65 -0.03 -2.00
C CYS A 329 13.48 -0.25 -3.28
N PHE A 330 12.99 -1.12 -4.18
CA PHE A 330 13.66 -1.53 -5.42
C PHE A 330 15.01 -2.24 -5.22
N GLN A 331 15.32 -2.68 -3.99
CA GLN A 331 16.48 -3.52 -3.71
C GLN A 331 16.20 -5.00 -3.96
N GLY A 332 14.94 -5.42 -3.90
CA GLY A 332 14.53 -6.82 -3.94
C GLY A 332 14.47 -7.47 -2.56
N ALA A 333 13.58 -8.44 -2.38
CA ALA A 333 13.36 -9.14 -1.11
C ALA A 333 14.64 -9.79 -0.53
N SER A 334 15.48 -10.35 -1.39
CA SER A 334 16.76 -10.98 -1.02
C SER A 334 17.75 -10.03 -0.34
N TYR A 335 17.66 -8.73 -0.61
CA TYR A 335 18.49 -7.71 0.03
C TYR A 335 18.16 -7.59 1.52
N TRP A 336 16.86 -7.62 1.84
CA TRP A 336 16.35 -7.40 3.19
C TRP A 336 16.31 -8.68 4.02
N ALA A 337 16.19 -9.84 3.39
CA ALA A 337 15.98 -11.10 4.08
C ALA A 337 17.02 -11.39 5.18
N PRO A 338 18.34 -11.19 5.02
CA PRO A 338 19.32 -11.50 6.06
C PRO A 338 19.10 -10.78 7.41
N PHE A 339 18.39 -9.65 7.41
CA PHE A 339 18.10 -8.89 8.64
C PHE A 339 17.02 -9.54 9.52
N TYR A 340 16.29 -10.53 9.01
CA TYR A 340 15.16 -11.14 9.71
C TYR A 340 15.34 -12.65 9.89
N ALA A 341 14.97 -13.16 11.07
CA ALA A 341 14.92 -14.58 11.35
C ALA A 341 13.76 -15.25 10.57
N ALA A 342 13.92 -16.49 10.12
CA ALA A 342 12.97 -17.17 9.23
C ALA A 342 11.51 -17.29 9.75
N GLY A 343 11.31 -17.20 11.07
CA GLY A 343 10.00 -17.19 11.72
C GLY A 343 9.36 -15.81 11.89
N THR A 344 9.99 -14.74 11.38
CA THR A 344 9.43 -13.39 11.41
C THR A 344 8.20 -13.35 10.50
N ASN A 345 7.08 -12.83 11.00
CA ASN A 345 5.84 -12.66 10.24
C ASN A 345 5.93 -11.43 9.33
N ILE A 346 6.73 -11.56 8.28
CA ILE A 346 7.02 -10.53 7.29
C ILE A 346 6.77 -11.06 5.88
N VAL A 347 6.21 -10.21 5.03
CA VAL A 347 6.10 -10.39 3.58
C VAL A 347 6.81 -9.22 2.89
N PHE A 348 7.52 -9.48 1.81
CA PHE A 348 8.16 -8.43 1.03
C PHE A 348 7.26 -7.99 -0.12
N ASP A 349 7.05 -6.68 -0.24
CA ASP A 349 6.26 -6.05 -1.29
C ASP A 349 7.20 -5.51 -2.38
N SER A 350 7.07 -6.04 -3.59
CA SER A 350 7.82 -5.62 -4.77
C SER A 350 6.88 -4.94 -5.76
N HIS A 351 7.29 -3.79 -6.28
CA HIS A 351 6.54 -3.06 -7.30
C HIS A 351 7.15 -3.30 -8.67
N VAL A 352 6.32 -3.72 -9.63
CA VAL A 352 6.78 -4.13 -10.96
C VAL A 352 6.00 -3.37 -12.03
N TYR A 353 6.71 -2.51 -12.74
CA TYR A 353 6.13 -1.68 -13.79
C TYR A 353 6.96 -1.74 -15.07
N TYR A 354 6.28 -1.84 -16.21
CA TYR A 354 6.94 -1.89 -17.52
C TYR A 354 6.95 -0.55 -18.26
N PHE A 355 6.13 0.43 -17.87
CA PHE A 355 6.03 1.73 -18.55
C PHE A 355 7.31 2.58 -18.48
N ALA A 356 8.12 2.38 -17.45
CA ALA A 356 9.37 3.13 -17.23
C ALA A 356 10.63 2.27 -17.40
N ALA A 357 10.47 0.99 -17.78
CA ALA A 357 11.57 0.09 -18.08
C ALA A 357 12.01 0.27 -19.55
N ALA A 358 13.31 0.52 -19.76
CA ALA A 358 13.84 0.78 -21.10
C ALA A 358 13.62 -0.41 -22.05
N GLY A 359 13.04 -0.13 -23.23
CA GLY A 359 12.92 -1.10 -24.32
C GLY A 359 11.82 -2.15 -24.12
N THR A 360 10.81 -1.88 -23.29
CA THR A 360 9.63 -2.75 -23.15
C THR A 360 8.57 -2.37 -24.19
N TYR A 361 8.12 -3.38 -24.93
CA TYR A 361 7.05 -3.24 -25.92
C TYR A 361 5.90 -4.16 -25.53
N SER A 362 4.65 -3.71 -25.75
CA SER A 362 3.43 -4.50 -25.46
C SER A 362 3.50 -5.94 -25.98
N GLU A 363 3.94 -6.12 -27.23
CA GLU A 363 4.05 -7.43 -27.88
C GLU A 363 5.07 -8.39 -27.25
N TYR A 364 6.03 -7.86 -26.47
CA TYR A 364 7.12 -8.64 -25.84
C TYR A 364 7.08 -8.64 -24.31
N VAL A 365 6.11 -7.98 -23.67
CA VAL A 365 6.06 -7.88 -22.21
C VAL A 365 5.73 -9.23 -21.55
N LEU A 366 4.94 -10.07 -22.22
CA LEU A 366 4.48 -11.36 -21.68
C LEU A 366 5.61 -12.32 -21.25
N PRO A 367 6.64 -12.61 -22.07
CA PRO A 367 7.77 -13.43 -21.63
C PRO A 367 8.60 -12.76 -20.51
N ALA A 368 8.71 -11.42 -20.51
CA ALA A 368 9.44 -10.69 -19.48
C ALA A 368 8.77 -10.85 -18.11
N VAL A 369 7.43 -10.76 -18.07
CA VAL A 369 6.61 -11.02 -16.87
C VAL A 369 6.91 -12.39 -16.27
N CYS A 370 6.87 -13.46 -17.08
CA CYS A 370 7.11 -14.81 -16.58
C CYS A 370 8.52 -14.97 -16.00
N GLY A 371 9.53 -14.45 -16.70
CA GLY A 371 10.92 -14.51 -16.24
C GLY A 371 11.13 -13.71 -14.96
N GLN A 372 10.57 -12.50 -14.88
CA GLN A 372 10.69 -11.64 -13.70
C GLN A 372 9.98 -12.23 -12.48
N ALA A 373 8.77 -12.76 -12.65
CA ALA A 373 8.03 -13.41 -11.58
C ALA A 373 8.80 -14.58 -10.96
N ALA A 374 9.36 -15.44 -11.81
CA ALA A 374 10.20 -16.56 -11.38
C ALA A 374 11.48 -16.08 -10.71
N TYR A 375 12.16 -15.08 -11.29
CA TYR A 375 13.40 -14.55 -10.73
C TYR A 375 13.22 -13.93 -9.33
N ILE A 376 12.12 -13.22 -9.10
CA ILE A 376 11.80 -12.66 -7.76
C ILE A 376 11.67 -13.80 -6.74
N GLN A 377 10.95 -14.87 -7.08
CA GLN A 377 10.78 -16.05 -6.23
C GLN A 377 12.11 -16.79 -5.99
N GLU A 378 12.91 -17.01 -7.03
CA GLU A 378 14.19 -17.71 -6.94
C GLU A 378 15.23 -16.94 -6.12
N SER A 379 15.16 -15.61 -6.16
CA SER A 379 16.08 -14.74 -5.43
C SER A 379 15.87 -14.78 -3.92
N GLU A 380 14.64 -15.06 -3.46
CA GLU A 380 14.29 -15.07 -2.04
C GLU A 380 13.32 -16.21 -1.69
N THR A 381 13.80 -17.21 -0.94
CA THR A 381 13.03 -18.42 -0.60
C THR A 381 12.70 -18.54 0.89
N LYS A 382 13.22 -17.66 1.75
CA LYS A 382 12.98 -17.67 3.20
C LYS A 382 11.67 -16.94 3.56
N PHE A 383 11.33 -15.87 2.86
CA PHE A 383 10.13 -15.08 3.08
C PHE A 383 9.22 -14.99 1.85
N PRO A 384 7.89 -14.88 2.04
CA PRO A 384 6.99 -14.67 0.93
C PRO A 384 7.24 -13.31 0.27
N THR A 385 7.13 -13.28 -1.04
CA THR A 385 7.11 -12.09 -1.89
C THR A 385 5.69 -11.85 -2.39
N PHE A 386 5.28 -10.59 -2.50
CA PHE A 386 3.98 -10.16 -3.01
C PHE A 386 4.22 -9.00 -3.98
N ILE A 387 3.55 -9.02 -5.14
CA ILE A 387 3.69 -7.95 -6.13
C ILE A 387 2.64 -6.87 -5.84
N GLY A 388 2.91 -5.97 -4.90
CA GLY A 388 1.88 -5.06 -4.38
C GLY A 388 1.46 -3.96 -5.34
N GLU A 389 2.25 -3.70 -6.38
CA GLU A 389 1.88 -2.78 -7.44
C GLU A 389 2.38 -3.25 -8.82
N TRP A 390 1.47 -3.21 -9.79
CA TRP A 390 1.71 -3.51 -11.21
C TRP A 390 0.56 -2.98 -12.08
N SER A 391 0.79 -2.74 -13.37
CA SER A 391 -0.21 -2.26 -14.33
C SER A 391 0.06 -2.78 -15.74
N LEU A 392 -0.88 -2.57 -16.69
CA LEU A 392 -0.76 -3.12 -18.04
C LEU A 392 0.11 -2.28 -18.98
N GLN A 393 0.51 -1.07 -18.58
CA GLN A 393 1.23 -0.16 -19.49
C GLN A 393 2.67 -0.62 -19.70
N ALA A 394 3.06 -0.78 -20.96
CA ALA A 394 4.44 -0.91 -21.42
C ALA A 394 5.01 0.45 -21.88
N MET A 395 6.33 0.54 -22.05
CA MET A 395 6.96 1.79 -22.48
C MET A 395 6.56 2.18 -23.91
N PHE A 396 6.48 1.20 -24.83
CA PHE A 396 6.20 1.43 -26.25
C PHE A 396 5.11 0.51 -26.84
N ASN A 397 4.49 0.98 -27.91
CA ASN A 397 3.54 0.25 -28.76
C ASN A 397 2.40 -0.41 -27.97
N ASN A 398 1.83 0.29 -26.99
CA ASN A 398 0.66 -0.21 -26.27
C ASN A 398 -0.50 -0.41 -27.25
N THR A 399 -1.19 -1.55 -27.17
CA THR A 399 -2.40 -1.81 -27.97
C THR A 399 -3.57 -2.14 -27.05
N LEU A 400 -4.79 -1.76 -27.43
CA LEU A 400 -5.97 -2.06 -26.63
C LEU A 400 -6.29 -3.57 -26.66
N ALA A 401 -5.87 -4.26 -27.72
CA ALA A 401 -6.09 -5.68 -27.94
C ALA A 401 -5.22 -6.58 -27.06
N ASP A 402 -3.99 -6.17 -26.73
CA ASP A 402 -3.07 -6.99 -25.94
C ASP A 402 -3.41 -7.05 -24.45
N ARG A 403 -4.16 -6.06 -23.95
CA ARG A 403 -4.47 -5.87 -22.52
C ARG A 403 -4.96 -7.15 -21.84
N LYS A 404 -5.79 -7.96 -22.50
CA LYS A 404 -6.30 -9.23 -21.94
C LYS A 404 -5.18 -10.24 -21.70
N SER A 405 -4.28 -10.38 -22.68
CA SER A 405 -3.17 -11.32 -22.60
C SER A 405 -2.14 -10.88 -21.57
N ILE A 406 -1.89 -9.56 -21.47
CA ILE A 406 -0.99 -8.98 -20.47
C ILE A 406 -1.55 -9.23 -19.08
N PHE A 407 -2.80 -8.82 -18.81
CA PHE A 407 -3.43 -8.99 -17.51
C PHE A 407 -3.48 -10.47 -17.07
N ASP A 408 -3.90 -11.38 -17.95
CA ASP A 408 -3.99 -12.80 -17.60
C ASP A 408 -2.61 -13.41 -17.33
N THR A 409 -1.58 -13.01 -18.09
CA THR A 409 -0.22 -13.50 -17.89
C THR A 409 0.37 -12.97 -16.59
N GLU A 410 0.24 -11.67 -16.32
CA GLU A 410 0.69 -11.05 -15.07
C GLU A 410 -0.01 -11.67 -13.85
N ARG A 411 -1.35 -11.70 -13.86
CA ARG A 411 -2.14 -12.32 -12.78
C ARG A 411 -1.72 -13.76 -12.50
N TYR A 412 -1.49 -14.57 -13.54
CA TYR A 412 -1.02 -15.94 -13.36
C TYR A 412 0.43 -16.00 -12.86
N ALA A 413 1.33 -15.20 -13.40
CA ALA A 413 2.74 -15.22 -13.01
C ALA A 413 2.92 -14.83 -11.55
N TRP A 414 2.23 -13.78 -11.09
CA TRP A 414 2.29 -13.33 -9.70
C TRP A 414 1.72 -14.38 -8.75
N GLU A 415 0.62 -15.04 -9.11
CA GLU A 415 0.04 -16.12 -8.30
C GLU A 415 0.94 -17.36 -8.27
N LYS A 416 1.44 -17.78 -9.42
CA LYS A 416 2.22 -19.01 -9.56
C LYS A 416 3.54 -18.93 -8.79
N TYR A 417 4.29 -17.85 -8.98
CA TYR A 417 5.65 -17.74 -8.44
C TYR A 417 5.69 -16.99 -7.12
N ASN A 418 4.78 -16.04 -6.87
CA ASN A 418 4.80 -15.20 -5.68
C ASN A 418 3.51 -15.42 -4.86
N SER A 419 3.23 -14.59 -3.87
CA SER A 419 2.00 -14.66 -3.06
C SER A 419 0.81 -13.97 -3.76
N GLY A 420 0.86 -13.85 -5.08
CA GLY A 420 -0.04 -13.03 -5.88
C GLY A 420 0.42 -11.57 -6.00
N GLY A 421 -0.50 -10.69 -6.37
CA GLY A 421 -0.21 -9.27 -6.55
C GLY A 421 -1.45 -8.39 -6.43
N ALA A 422 -1.26 -7.07 -6.37
CA ALA A 422 -2.33 -6.08 -6.40
C ALA A 422 -2.13 -5.09 -7.55
N PHE A 423 -3.11 -5.04 -8.44
CA PHE A 423 -3.08 -4.15 -9.61
C PHE A 423 -3.22 -2.69 -9.18
N TRP A 424 -2.40 -1.81 -9.74
CA TRP A 424 -2.53 -0.36 -9.58
C TRP A 424 -3.29 0.21 -10.79
N THR A 425 -4.52 0.72 -10.64
CA THR A 425 -5.35 0.90 -9.43
C THR A 425 -6.82 0.59 -9.74
N ALA A 426 -7.69 0.51 -8.73
CA ALA A 426 -9.11 0.21 -8.90
C ALA A 426 -9.81 1.21 -9.84
N ILE A 427 -9.58 2.51 -9.65
CA ILE A 427 -10.19 3.59 -10.42
C ILE A 427 -9.12 4.58 -10.83
N SER A 428 -9.06 4.89 -12.13
CA SER A 428 -8.21 5.96 -12.67
C SER A 428 -8.99 6.75 -13.71
N TYR A 429 -8.95 8.07 -13.62
CA TYR A 429 -9.47 9.00 -14.61
C TYR A 429 -8.35 9.70 -15.39
N SER A 430 -7.16 9.10 -15.43
CA SER A 430 -6.02 9.66 -16.16
C SER A 430 -6.34 9.90 -17.63
N THR A 431 -5.94 11.05 -18.13
CA THR A 431 -6.12 11.47 -19.53
C THR A 431 -4.82 11.49 -20.31
N ALA A 432 -3.70 11.13 -19.69
CA ALA A 432 -2.40 11.12 -20.35
C ALA A 432 -2.38 10.06 -21.46
N ALA A 433 -1.92 10.45 -22.66
CA ALA A 433 -1.69 9.51 -23.75
C ALA A 433 -0.59 8.53 -23.36
N VAL A 434 -0.72 7.28 -23.80
CA VAL A 434 0.39 6.32 -23.79
C VAL A 434 1.04 6.28 -25.16
N ASP A 435 2.27 5.75 -25.24
CA ASP A 435 2.85 5.41 -26.53
C ASP A 435 2.08 4.23 -27.14
N GLY A 436 1.49 4.43 -28.32
CA GLY A 436 0.57 3.49 -28.95
C GLY A 436 -0.90 3.93 -28.90
N GLU A 437 -1.79 3.04 -28.51
CA GLU A 437 -3.25 3.24 -28.54
C GLU A 437 -3.80 3.66 -27.16
N GLY A 438 -4.64 4.71 -27.13
CA GLY A 438 -5.42 5.06 -25.95
C GLY A 438 -4.69 5.94 -24.94
N THR A 439 -5.14 5.87 -23.69
CA THR A 439 -4.70 6.69 -22.56
C THR A 439 -4.35 5.83 -21.36
N GLN A 440 -3.65 6.38 -20.36
CA GLN A 440 -3.37 5.67 -19.11
C GLN A 440 -4.63 5.08 -18.46
N ARG A 441 -5.79 5.72 -18.54
CA ARG A 441 -7.05 5.13 -18.03
C ARG A 441 -7.34 3.74 -18.63
N ASP A 442 -7.00 3.53 -19.89
CA ASP A 442 -7.21 2.26 -20.59
C ASP A 442 -6.30 1.13 -20.08
N TYR A 443 -5.23 1.43 -19.34
CA TYR A 443 -4.22 0.47 -18.86
C TYR A 443 -4.06 0.43 -17.34
N TRP A 444 -4.65 1.38 -16.61
CA TRP A 444 -4.47 1.58 -15.16
C TRP A 444 -5.77 1.59 -14.36
N SER A 445 -6.94 1.59 -15.00
CA SER A 445 -8.25 1.57 -14.31
C SER A 445 -8.83 0.17 -14.31
N TYR A 446 -8.76 -0.53 -13.17
CA TYR A 446 -9.28 -1.89 -13.02
C TYR A 446 -10.77 -1.96 -13.39
N ILE A 447 -11.58 -1.01 -12.94
CA ILE A 447 -13.02 -0.98 -13.23
C ILE A 447 -13.29 -0.79 -14.72
N ASP A 448 -12.56 0.11 -15.41
CA ASP A 448 -12.77 0.27 -16.86
C ASP A 448 -12.30 -0.97 -17.63
N LEU A 449 -11.27 -1.67 -17.15
CA LEU A 449 -10.82 -2.95 -17.72
C LEU A 449 -11.85 -4.08 -17.50
N ILE A 450 -12.57 -4.10 -16.38
CA ILE A 450 -13.72 -5.00 -16.19
C ILE A 450 -14.82 -4.67 -17.22
N ASN A 451 -15.18 -3.38 -17.34
CA ASN A 451 -16.22 -2.93 -18.27
C ASN A 451 -15.89 -3.22 -19.73
N ALA A 452 -14.60 -3.18 -20.09
CA ALA A 452 -14.10 -3.52 -21.41
C ALA A 452 -14.00 -5.05 -21.66
N GLY A 453 -14.34 -5.89 -20.68
CA GLY A 453 -14.20 -7.35 -20.77
C GLY A 453 -12.75 -7.86 -20.75
N VAL A 454 -11.80 -6.99 -20.39
CA VAL A 454 -10.39 -7.34 -20.25
C VAL A 454 -10.17 -8.10 -18.95
N ILE A 455 -10.65 -7.57 -17.82
CA ILE A 455 -10.54 -8.27 -16.56
C ILE A 455 -11.82 -9.07 -16.33
N THR A 456 -11.66 -10.39 -16.23
CA THR A 456 -12.75 -11.31 -15.94
C THR A 456 -12.35 -12.26 -14.83
N LYS A 457 -13.34 -12.96 -14.25
CA LYS A 457 -13.09 -13.96 -13.20
C LYS A 457 -12.13 -15.07 -13.64
N ALA A 458 -12.14 -15.42 -14.93
CA ALA A 458 -11.29 -16.48 -15.48
C ALA A 458 -9.97 -15.92 -16.01
N THR A 459 -8.88 -16.63 -15.73
CA THR A 459 -7.60 -16.47 -16.43
C THR A 459 -7.58 -17.46 -17.58
N ASN A 460 -7.86 -16.99 -18.79
CA ASN A 460 -8.14 -17.88 -19.92
C ASN A 460 -6.85 -18.39 -20.57
N ALA A 461 -5.85 -17.51 -20.64
CA ALA A 461 -4.62 -17.76 -21.38
C ALA A 461 -3.46 -17.04 -20.70
N SER A 462 -2.42 -17.79 -20.35
CA SER A 462 -1.15 -17.22 -19.89
C SER A 462 -0.02 -17.59 -20.83
N TYR A 463 0.95 -16.69 -20.96
CA TYR A 463 2.22 -17.00 -21.60
C TYR A 463 3.06 -17.97 -20.77
N CYS A 464 2.99 -17.88 -19.44
CA CYS A 464 3.75 -18.73 -18.55
C CYS A 464 3.16 -20.14 -18.56
N SER A 465 4.01 -21.17 -18.69
CA SER A 465 3.64 -22.58 -18.52
C SER A 465 3.48 -22.89 -17.05
#